data_AF-A0A950WS17-F1
#
_entry.id   AF-A0A950WS17-F1
#
_cell.length_a   1.000
_cell.length_b   1.000
_cell.length_c   1.000
_cell.angle_alpha   90.00
_cell.angle_beta   90.00
_cell.angle_gamma   90.00
#
_symmetry.space_group_name_H-M   'P 1'
#
loop_
_entity.id
_entity.type
_entity.pdbx_description
1 polymer ?
#
loop_
_entity_poly.entity_id
_entity_poly.type
_entity_poly.pdbx_seq_one_letter_code
_entity_poly.pdbx_strand_id
1 'polypeptide(L)' 'MRAALISAPGALEVTTVPDPSPAAGEVVVEIAAVGICGTDLHI' A
#
# COMPACT_ATOMS: atom_id res chain seq x y z
N MET A 1 9.82 -1.66 0.74
CA MET A 1 9.07 -0.68 1.55
C MET A 1 8.16 -1.31 2.61
N ARG A 2 7.89 -0.58 3.70
CA ARG A 2 6.92 -0.95 4.74
C ARG A 2 5.51 -0.53 4.32
N ALA A 3 4.51 -1.39 4.46
CA ALA A 3 3.15 -1.16 3.96
C ALA A 3 2.09 -1.71 4.92
N ALA A 4 0.90 -1.10 4.92
CA ALA A 4 -0.31 -1.71 5.48
C ALA A 4 -0.98 -2.55 4.37
N LEU A 5 -1.02 -3.86 4.55
CA LEU A 5 -1.56 -4.83 3.61
C LEU A 5 -2.88 -5.39 4.15
N ILE A 6 -3.92 -5.37 3.33
CA ILE A 6 -5.16 -6.08 3.60
C ILE A 6 -5.07 -7.43 2.88
N SER A 7 -4.84 -8.50 3.63
CA SER A 7 -4.60 -9.85 3.09
C SER A 7 -5.88 -10.66 2.93
N ALA A 8 -6.95 -10.30 3.66
CA ALA A 8 -8.29 -10.86 3.57
C ALA A 8 -9.31 -9.90 4.21
N PRO A 9 -10.63 -10.09 3.99
CA PRO A 9 -11.66 -9.34 4.72
C PRO A 9 -11.44 -9.39 6.24
N GLY A 10 -11.30 -8.21 6.87
CA GLY A 10 -11.04 -8.07 8.30
C GLY A 10 -9.59 -8.35 8.74
N ALA A 11 -8.66 -8.62 7.81
CA ALA A 11 -7.25 -8.88 8.11
C ALA A 11 -6.35 -7.79 7.51
N LEU A 12 -5.93 -6.85 8.36
CA LEU A 12 -4.95 -5.82 8.04
C LEU A 12 -3.65 -6.08 8.82
N GLU A 13 -2.53 -6.10 8.11
CA GLU A 13 -1.20 -6.30 8.69
C GLU A 13 -0.21 -5.24 8.21
N VAL A 14 0.72 -4.85 9.08
CA VAL A 14 1.84 -4.01 8.66
C VAL A 14 3.03 -4.90 8.36
N THR A 15 3.41 -4.97 7.10
CA THR A 15 4.46 -5.87 6.60
C THR A 15 5.47 -5.13 5.72
N THR A 16 6.49 -5.83 5.27
CA THR A 16 7.47 -5.33 4.29
C THR A 16 7.23 -6.01 2.96
N VAL A 17 7.13 -5.21 1.91
CA VAL A 17 7.01 -5.66 0.51
C VAL A 17 8.18 -5.12 -0.31
N PRO A 18 8.52 -5.73 -1.46
CA PRO A 18 9.54 -5.20 -2.36
C PRO A 18 9.24 -3.75 -2.76
N ASP A 19 10.28 -2.95 -2.93
CA ASP A 19 10.13 -1.60 -3.48
C ASP A 19 9.71 -1.69 -4.95
N PRO A 20 8.74 -0.86 -5.39
CA PRO A 20 8.28 -0.87 -6.78
C PRO A 20 9.38 -0.35 -7.71
N SER A 21 9.39 -0.85 -8.94
CA SER A 21 10.24 -0.33 -10.03
C SER A 21 9.35 0.33 -11.08
N PRO A 22 9.63 1.57 -11.51
CA PRO A 22 8.77 2.26 -12.47
C PRO A 22 8.99 1.74 -13.89
N ALA A 23 7.93 1.69 -14.70
CA ALA A 23 8.00 1.51 -16.14
C ALA A 23 8.26 2.84 -16.87
N ALA A 24 8.35 2.78 -18.20
CA ALA A 24 8.50 3.99 -19.02
C ALA A 24 7.30 4.92 -18.85
N GLY A 25 7.54 6.14 -18.37
CA GLY A 25 6.51 7.15 -18.10
C GLY A 25 5.96 7.15 -16.67
N GLU A 26 6.48 6.29 -15.78
CA GLU A 26 6.07 6.22 -14.37
C GLU A 26 7.15 6.79 -13.44
N VAL A 27 6.75 7.11 -12.20
CA VAL A 27 7.65 7.55 -11.14
C VAL A 27 7.31 6.82 -9.83
N VAL A 28 8.34 6.56 -9.02
CA VAL A 28 8.17 6.07 -7.64
C VAL A 28 8.23 7.26 -6.70
N VAL A 29 7.28 7.35 -5.78
CA VAL A 29 7.14 8.46 -4.83
C VAL A 29 7.30 7.94 -3.41
N GLU A 30 8.13 8.63 -2.61
CA GLU A 30 8.20 8.40 -1.17
C GLU A 30 7.01 9.08 -0.48
N ILE A 31 6.23 8.30 0.28
CA ILE A 31 5.02 8.78 0.92
C ILE A 31 5.36 9.48 2.25
N ALA A 32 5.08 10.78 2.33
CA ALA A 32 5.22 11.54 3.58
C ALA A 32 4.07 11.28 4.57
N ALA A 33 2.85 11.10 4.07
CA ALA A 33 1.66 10.80 4.88
C ALA A 33 0.55 10.16 4.02
N VAL A 34 -0.27 9.30 4.63
CA VAL A 34 -1.44 8.65 4.02
C VAL A 34 -2.47 8.31 5.10
N GLY A 35 -3.72 8.06 4.73
CA GLY A 35 -4.80 7.63 5.61
C GLY A 35 -5.61 6.50 5.02
N ILE A 36 -6.42 5.85 5.85
CA ILE A 36 -7.35 4.79 5.45
C ILE A 36 -8.71 5.41 5.16
N CYS A 37 -9.29 5.05 4.02
CA CYS A 37 -10.65 5.39 3.64
C CYS A 37 -11.59 4.22 3.96
N GLY A 38 -12.87 4.49 4.23
CA GLY A 38 -13.87 3.42 4.43
C GLY A 38 -13.97 2.46 3.23
N THR A 39 -13.64 2.91 2.02
CA THR A 39 -13.60 2.06 0.81
C THR A 39 -12.59 0.93 0.92
N ASP A 40 -11.49 1.12 1.65
CA ASP A 40 -10.44 0.10 1.81
C ASP A 40 -10.97 -1.17 2.52
N LEU A 41 -12.09 -1.07 3.23
CA LEU A 41 -12.73 -2.16 3.96
C LEU A 41 -13.78 -2.93 3.14
N HIS A 42 -14.14 -2.44 1.96
CA HIS A 42 -15.12 -3.10 1.08
C HIS A 42 -14.41 -4.03 0.08
N ILE A 43 -13.78 -5.11 0.59
CA ILE A 43 -13.03 -6.12 -0.19
C ILE A 43 -13.88 -7.37 -0.44
#